data_AF-A0A060NN21-F1
#
_entry.id   AF-A0A060NN21-F1
#
_cell.length_a   1.000
_cell.length_b   1.000
_cell.length_c   1.000
_cell.angle_alpha   90.00
_cell.angle_beta   90.00
_cell.angle_gamma   90.00
#
_symmetry.space_group_name_H-M   'P 1'
#
loop_
_entity.id
_entity.type
_entity.pdbx_description
1 polymer ?
#
loop_
_entity_poly.entity_id
_entity_poly.type
_entity_poly.pdbx_seq_one_letter_code
_entity_poly.pdbx_strand_id
1 'polypeptide(L)' 'MTKTAMRTTITIDDALYQRALEVADPGMDKSDLFREAVMTFVRIQAARRLAALGGSAPNMDEVPRRQEAVPCPLD' A
#
# COMPACT_ATOMS: atom_id res chain seq x y z
N MET A 1 -8.25 -9.77 18.47
CA MET A 1 -6.77 -9.72 18.36
C MET A 1 -6.35 -8.36 18.84
N THR A 2 -5.73 -8.26 20.02
CA THR A 2 -5.29 -6.98 20.59
C THR A 2 -4.20 -6.37 19.70
N LYS A 3 -4.38 -5.12 19.26
CA LYS A 3 -3.36 -4.36 18.52
C LYS A 3 -2.17 -4.12 19.45
N THR A 4 -1.12 -4.93 19.36
CA THR A 4 0.13 -4.69 20.08
C THR A 4 0.73 -3.37 19.62
N ALA A 5 0.75 -2.36 20.50
CA ALA A 5 1.36 -1.07 20.22
C ALA A 5 2.79 -1.05 20.79
N MET A 6 3.78 -0.82 19.93
CA MET A 6 5.17 -0.62 20.32
C MET A 6 5.47 0.88 20.38
N ARG A 7 6.21 1.31 21.40
CA ARG A 7 6.64 2.70 21.58
C ARG A 7 8.09 2.84 21.13
N THR A 8 8.35 3.76 20.20
CA THR A 8 9.67 4.00 19.64
C THR A 8 9.95 5.49 19.62
N THR A 9 11.18 5.89 19.95
CA THR A 9 11.67 7.27 19.79
C THR A 9 12.46 7.33 18.50
N ILE A 10 12.14 8.29 17.63
CA ILE A 10 12.80 8.51 16.35
C ILE A 10 13.33 9.94 16.30
N THR A 11 14.49 10.12 15.66
CA THR A 11 15.04 11.45 15.35
C THR A 11 14.63 11.82 13.94
N ILE A 12 14.07 13.00 13.74
CA ILE A 12 13.61 13.50 12.45
C ILE A 12 14.04 14.97 12.31
N ASP A 13 14.27 15.37 11.06
CA ASP A 13 14.51 16.77 10.72
C ASP A 13 13.26 17.63 10.97
N ASP A 14 13.43 18.75 11.66
CA ASP A 14 12.32 19.64 12.03
C ASP A 14 11.64 20.26 10.80
N ALA A 15 12.40 20.60 9.75
CA ALA A 15 11.81 21.17 8.54
C ALA A 15 10.98 20.13 7.78
N LEU A 16 11.41 18.86 7.78
CA LEU A 16 10.61 17.76 7.25
C LEU A 16 9.31 17.57 8.05
N TYR A 17 9.41 17.62 9.38
CA TYR A 17 8.24 17.48 10.26
C TYR A 17 7.25 18.65 10.06
N GLN A 18 7.72 19.88 9.93
CA GLN A 18 6.85 21.04 9.65
C GLN A 18 6.13 20.91 8.31
N ARG A 19 6.84 20.53 7.24
CA ARG A 19 6.21 20.29 5.92
C ARG A 19 5.15 19.21 5.97
N ALA A 20 5.39 18.16 6.76
CA ALA A 20 4.41 17.10 6.93
C ALA A 20 3.15 17.60 7.67
N LEU A 21 3.29 18.52 8.63
CA LEU A 21 2.15 19.15 9.31
C LEU A 21 1.35 20.09 8.42
N GLU A 22 1.99 20.81 7.49
CA GLU A 22 1.31 21.73 6.56
C GLU A 22 0.33 20.99 5.63
N VAL A 23 0.62 19.73 5.31
CA VAL A 23 -0.19 18.89 4.41
C VAL A 23 -1.04 17.86 5.15
N ALA A 24 -0.86 17.74 6.47
CA ALA A 24 -1.59 16.77 7.28
C ALA A 24 -3.05 17.17 7.44
N ASP A 25 -3.93 16.18 7.57
CA ASP A 25 -5.34 16.42 7.81
C ASP A 25 -5.56 17.14 9.15
N PRO A 26 -6.55 18.05 9.24
CA PRO A 26 -6.91 18.70 10.48
C PRO A 26 -7.24 17.66 11.57
N GLY A 27 -6.50 17.72 12.69
CA GLY A 27 -6.72 16.83 13.84
C GLY A 27 -5.90 15.53 13.83
N MET A 28 -5.02 15.33 12.84
CA MET A 28 -4.08 14.21 12.87
C MET A 28 -3.06 14.37 14.02
N ASP A 29 -2.91 13.35 14.85
CA ASP A 29 -1.90 13.34 15.91
C ASP A 29 -0.51 12.93 15.36
N LYS A 30 0.54 13.16 16.16
CA LYS A 30 1.91 12.83 15.75
C LYS A 30 2.08 11.34 15.42
N SER A 31 1.45 10.48 16.20
CA SER A 31 1.55 9.02 16.07
C SER A 31 0.90 8.53 14.79
N ASP A 32 -0.22 9.14 14.40
CA ASP A 32 -0.97 8.83 13.20
C ASP A 32 -0.23 9.32 11.96
N LEU A 33 0.40 10.50 12.01
CA LEU A 33 1.27 10.97 10.93
C LEU A 33 2.40 9.98 10.65
N PHE A 34 3.10 9.51 11.69
CA PHE A 34 4.18 8.53 11.52
C PHE A 34 3.66 7.16 11.09
N ARG A 35 2.49 6.74 11.60
CA ARG A 35 1.86 5.48 11.17
C ARG A 35 1.55 5.51 9.67
N GLU A 36 0.94 6.59 9.20
CA GLU A 36 0.58 6.72 7.79
C GLU A 36 1.83 6.85 6.90
N ALA A 37 2.86 7.57 7.34
CA ALA A 37 4.13 7.66 6.63
C ALA A 37 4.77 6.27 6.44
N VAL A 38 4.82 5.45 7.49
CA VAL A 38 5.37 4.09 7.42
C VAL A 38 4.50 3.18 6.53
N MET A 39 3.17 3.24 6.66
CA MET A 39 2.26 2.48 5.81
C MET A 39 2.45 2.84 4.33
N THR A 40 2.56 4.13 4.03
CA THR A 40 2.78 4.64 2.68
C THR A 40 4.13 4.20 2.13
N PHE A 41 5.19 4.25 2.94
CA PHE A 41 6.50 3.74 2.54
C PHE A 41 6.45 2.26 2.14
N VAL A 42 5.81 1.41 2.96
CA VAL A 42 5.66 -0.01 2.66
C VAL A 42 4.88 -0.22 1.35
N ARG A 43 3.79 0.52 1.14
CA ARG A 43 3.00 0.46 -0.11
C ARG A 43 3.87 0.80 -1.33
N ILE A 44 4.65 1.88 -1.27
CA ILE A 44 5.51 2.32 -2.39
C ILE A 44 6.59 1.27 -2.68
N GLN A 45 7.26 0.73 -1.66
CA GLN A 45 8.31 -0.28 -1.87
C GLN A 45 7.75 -1.59 -2.41
N ALA A 46 6.58 -2.02 -1.92
CA ALA A 46 5.90 -3.19 -2.45
C ALA A 46 5.52 -3.00 -3.92
N ALA A 47 4.95 -1.84 -4.27
CA ALA A 47 4.61 -1.51 -5.66
C ALA A 47 5.85 -1.49 -6.57
N ARG A 48 6.96 -0.91 -6.13
CA ARG A 48 8.23 -0.92 -6.88
C ARG A 48 8.75 -2.34 -7.12
N ARG A 49 8.71 -3.20 -6.09
CA ARG A 49 9.11 -4.60 -6.21
C ARG A 49 8.22 -5.36 -7.18
N LEU A 50 6.90 -5.15 -7.14
CA LEU A 50 5.96 -5.76 -8.08
C LEU A 50 6.18 -5.27 -9.52
N ALA A 51 6.38 -3.97 -9.71
CA ALA A 51 6.67 -3.40 -11.04
C ALA A 51 7.95 -3.99 -11.64
N ALA A 52 8.99 -4.21 -10.82
CA ALA A 52 10.23 -4.85 -11.24
C ALA A 52 10.06 -6.33 -11.64
N LEU A 53 9.00 -7.01 -11.20
CA LEU A 53 8.65 -8.37 -11.64
C LEU A 53 7.85 -8.36 -12.97
N GLY A 54 7.41 -7.21 -13.45
CA GLY A 54 6.72 -7.12 -14.74
C GLY A 54 7.59 -7.69 -15.87
N GLY A 55 7.04 -8.64 -16.64
CA GLY A 55 7.77 -9.28 -17.75
C GLY A 55 8.86 -10.27 -17.33
N SER A 56 8.99 -10.59 -16.03
CA SER A 56 9.97 -11.59 -15.56
C SER A 56 9.61 -13.04 -15.93
N ALA A 57 8.42 -13.27 -16.48
CA ALA A 57 7.94 -14.57 -16.93
C ALA A 57 7.36 -14.48 -18.37
N PRO A 58 8.22 -14.28 -19.39
CA PRO A 58 7.77 -14.09 -20.78
C PRO A 58 7.14 -15.35 -21.41
N ASN A 59 7.46 -16.54 -20.87
CA ASN A 59 6.95 -17.83 -21.34
C ASN A 59 5.87 -18.40 -20.41
N MET A 60 5.21 -17.58 -19.60
CA MET A 60 4.12 -18.03 -18.73
C MET A 60 2.93 -18.48 -19.58
N ASP A 61 2.37 -19.64 -19.27
CA ASP A 61 1.18 -20.17 -19.95
C ASP A 61 -0.01 -19.21 -19.83
N GLU A 62 -0.82 -19.10 -20.90
CA GLU A 62 -2.00 -18.24 -20.92
C GLU A 62 -3.03 -18.71 -19.88
N VAL A 63 -3.48 -17.81 -19.00
CA VAL A 63 -4.50 -18.12 -17.99
C VAL A 63 -5.86 -18.22 -18.67
N PRO A 64 -6.60 -19.34 -18.52
CA PRO A 64 -7.92 -19.51 -19.14
C PRO A 64 -8.87 -18.39 -18.72
N ARG A 65 -9.39 -17.65 -19.69
CA ARG A 65 -10.41 -16.63 -19.43
C ARG A 65 -11.75 -17.32 -19.15
N ARG A 66 -12.37 -17.01 -18.02
CA ARG A 66 -13.75 -17.43 -17.73
C ARG A 66 -14.66 -16.76 -18.76
N GLN A 67 -15.07 -17.52 -19.77
CA GLN A 67 -16.19 -17.12 -20.61
C GLN A 67 -17.45 -17.24 -19.74
N GLU A 68 -18.31 -16.21 -19.73
CA GLU A 68 -19.66 -16.38 -19.22
C GLU A 68 -20.24 -17.59 -19.94
N ALA A 69 -20.61 -18.62 -19.16
CA ALA A 69 -21.27 -19.78 -19.72
C ALA A 69 -22.43 -19.25 -20.55
N VAL A 70 -22.47 -19.67 -21.83
CA VAL A 70 -23.61 -19.48 -22.72
C VAL A 70 -24.87 -19.61 -21.87
N PRO A 71 -25.77 -18.60 -21.82
CA PRO A 71 -26.94 -18.67 -20.96
C PRO A 71 -27.63 -20.01 -21.19
N CYS A 72 -27.86 -20.76 -20.11
CA CYS A 72 -28.67 -21.97 -20.19
C CYS A 72 -29.94 -21.59 -20.98
N PRO A 73 -30.29 -22.32 -22.06
CA PRO A 73 -31.50 -22.02 -22.81
C PRO A 73 -32.67 -21.89 -21.83
N LEU A 74 -33.38 -20.77 -21.91
CA LEU A 74 -34.63 -20.60 -21.18
C LEU A 74 -35.63 -21.58 -21.78
N ASP A 75 -35.80 -22.73 -21.12
CA ASP A 75 -37.03 -23.54 -21.22
C ASP A 75 -38.15 -22.88 -20.39
#